data_AF-A0A6S6S7A1-F1
#
_entry.id   AF-A0A6S6S7A1-F1
#
_cell.length_a   1.000
_cell.length_b   1.000
_cell.length_c   1.000
_cell.angle_alpha   90.00
_cell.angle_beta   90.00
_cell.angle_gamma   90.00
#
_symmetry.space_group_name_H-M   'P 1'
#
loop_
_entity.id
_entity.type
_entity.pdbx_description
1 polymer ?
#
loop_
_entity_poly.entity_id
_entity_poly.type
_entity_poly.pdbx_seq_one_letter_code
_entity_poly.pdbx_strand_id
1 'polypeptide(L)'
;MKYLYGASVQGIQGFIFETNKLQEIVGASEIVKKIEEDFKKNYSPLTILRNAGGSIKAIFEDNKEVTPQEHEKVVLEFPKYIMQMAYGITISQALVKMEGKFANQNDADKELERLL
;
A
#
# COMPACT_ATOMS: atom_id res chain seq x y z
N MET A 1 14.21 12.99 4.96
CA MET A 1 13.01 13.58 4.30
C MET A 1 11.88 12.59 4.46
N LYS A 2 10.66 12.99 4.85
CA LYS A 2 9.56 12.04 5.09
C LYS A 2 8.59 11.99 3.92
N TYR A 3 8.04 10.80 3.67
CA TYR A 3 7.04 10.55 2.65
C TYR A 3 5.94 9.69 3.21
N LEU A 4 4.70 10.06 2.90
CA LEU A 4 3.53 9.28 3.21
C LEU A 4 3.14 8.48 1.97
N TYR A 5 3.21 7.17 2.09
CA TYR A 5 2.79 6.22 1.07
C TYR A 5 1.42 5.66 1.42
N GLY A 6 0.57 5.52 0.41
CA GLY A 6 -0.73 4.88 0.50
C GLY A 6 -0.93 3.92 -0.66
N ALA A 7 -1.56 2.79 -0.37
CA ALA A 7 -2.02 1.87 -1.38
C ALA A 7 -3.34 1.21 -0.97
N SER A 8 -4.18 0.91 -1.96
CA SER A 8 -5.43 0.20 -1.76
C SER A 8 -5.69 -0.77 -2.89
N VAL A 9 -5.93 -2.02 -2.51
CA VAL A 9 -6.39 -3.08 -3.40
C VAL A 9 -7.79 -2.71 -3.89
N GLN A 10 -7.95 -2.62 -5.21
CA GLN A 10 -9.19 -2.21 -5.87
C GLN A 10 -10.03 -3.43 -6.24
N GLY A 11 -11.36 -3.28 -6.17
CA GLY A 11 -12.31 -4.30 -6.64
C GLY A 11 -12.35 -5.59 -5.82
N ILE A 12 -11.53 -5.73 -4.78
CA ILE A 12 -11.43 -6.99 -4.03
C ILE A 12 -12.70 -7.34 -3.26
N GLN A 13 -13.47 -6.34 -2.81
CA GLN A 13 -14.76 -6.61 -2.18
C GLN A 13 -15.79 -7.17 -3.17
N GLY A 14 -15.85 -6.64 -4.40
CA GLY A 14 -16.66 -7.23 -5.48
C GLY A 14 -16.21 -8.66 -5.77
N PHE A 15 -14.90 -8.85 -5.96
CA PHE A 15 -14.30 -10.16 -6.19
C PHE A 15 -14.60 -11.18 -5.06
N ILE A 16 -14.55 -10.75 -3.80
CA ILE A 16 -14.88 -11.58 -2.64
C ILE A 16 -16.36 -11.99 -2.68
N PHE A 17 -17.28 -11.04 -2.90
CA PHE A 17 -18.71 -11.29 -2.69
C PHE A 17 -19.49 -11.72 -3.93
N GLU A 18 -18.96 -11.56 -5.14
CA GLU A 18 -19.65 -11.88 -6.39
C GLU A 18 -20.02 -13.36 -6.53
N THR A 19 -19.26 -14.25 -5.92
CA THR A 19 -19.40 -15.69 -6.17
C THR A 19 -20.31 -16.41 -5.18
N ASN A 20 -20.64 -15.78 -4.05
CA ASN A 20 -21.41 -16.34 -2.93
C ASN A 20 -20.89 -17.70 -2.41
N LYS A 21 -19.66 -18.08 -2.76
CA LYS A 21 -19.04 -19.33 -2.34
C LYS A 21 -18.03 -19.03 -1.24
N LEU A 22 -18.28 -19.59 -0.06
CA LEU A 22 -17.45 -19.37 1.12
C LEU A 22 -15.96 -19.68 0.87
N GLN A 23 -15.65 -20.73 0.10
CA GLN A 23 -14.27 -21.11 -0.21
C GLN A 23 -13.55 -20.05 -1.05
N GLU A 24 -14.24 -19.42 -2.00
CA GLU A 24 -13.67 -18.39 -2.87
C GLU A 24 -13.50 -17.06 -2.10
N ILE A 25 -14.46 -16.72 -1.22
CA ILE A 25 -14.37 -15.61 -0.26
C ILE A 25 -13.14 -15.75 0.66
N VAL A 26 -12.93 -16.95 1.21
CA VAL A 26 -11.79 -17.24 2.09
C VAL A 26 -10.48 -17.11 1.32
N GLY A 27 -10.36 -17.70 0.13
CA GLY A 27 -9.15 -17.61 -0.68
C GLY A 27 -8.79 -16.17 -1.07
N ALA A 28 -9.78 -15.36 -1.46
CA ALA A 28 -9.58 -13.94 -1.75
C ALA A 28 -9.09 -13.15 -0.52
N SER A 29 -9.64 -13.47 0.66
CA SER A 29 -9.22 -12.86 1.92
C SER A 29 -7.79 -13.26 2.32
N GLU A 30 -7.38 -14.50 2.02
CA GLU A 30 -6.00 -14.96 2.24
C GLU A 30 -5.01 -14.23 1.32
N ILE A 31 -5.38 -13.96 0.07
CA ILE A 31 -4.56 -13.17 -0.85
C ILE A 31 -4.31 -11.76 -0.28
N VAL A 32 -5.36 -11.10 0.22
CA VAL A 32 -5.22 -9.76 0.84
C VAL A 32 -4.29 -9.78 2.04
N LYS A 33 -4.45 -10.77 2.94
CA LYS A 33 -3.56 -10.92 4.11
C LYS A 33 -2.12 -11.13 3.69
N LYS A 34 -1.89 -11.97 2.68
CA LYS A 34 -0.56 -12.23 2.15
C LYS A 34 0.08 -10.96 1.58
N ILE A 35 -0.67 -10.15 0.83
CA ILE A 35 -0.22 -8.84 0.33
C ILE A 35 0.26 -7.94 1.47
N GLU A 36 -0.52 -7.88 2.56
CA GLU A 36 -0.20 -7.09 3.75
C GLU A 36 1.04 -7.61 4.50
N GLU A 37 1.21 -8.93 4.59
CA GLU A 37 2.39 -9.57 5.19
C GLU A 37 3.65 -9.37 4.35
N ASP A 38 3.55 -9.56 3.03
CA ASP A 38 4.67 -9.40 2.11
C ASP A 38 5.10 -7.94 1.99
N PHE A 39 4.18 -6.97 2.13
CA PHE A 39 4.54 -5.56 2.24
C PHE A 39 5.46 -5.31 3.46
N LYS A 40 5.09 -5.82 4.63
CA LYS A 40 5.90 -5.70 5.86
C LYS A 40 7.26 -6.37 5.77
N LYS A 41 7.36 -7.44 4.97
CA LYS A 41 8.58 -8.23 4.82
C LYS A 41 9.56 -7.63 3.81
N ASN A 42 9.05 -7.07 2.72
CA ASN A 42 9.86 -6.66 1.58
C ASN A 42 10.24 -5.17 1.58
N TYR A 43 9.54 -4.36 2.39
CA TYR A 43 9.78 -2.92 2.50
C TYR A 43 10.03 -2.54 3.96
N SER A 44 10.85 -1.50 4.16
CA SER A 44 11.23 -1.02 5.50
C SER A 44 10.71 0.40 5.77
N PRO A 45 9.40 0.60 5.93
CA PRO A 45 8.87 1.90 6.33
C PRO A 45 9.30 2.24 7.76
N LEU A 46 9.49 3.54 8.04
CA LEU A 46 9.72 4.05 9.38
C LEU A 46 8.52 3.73 10.30
N THR A 47 7.31 3.84 9.77
CA THR A 47 6.08 3.60 10.53
C THR A 47 4.99 3.07 9.61
N ILE A 48 4.25 2.06 10.08
CA ILE A 48 3.04 1.56 9.39
C ILE A 48 1.83 2.11 10.14
N LEU A 49 1.08 3.00 9.48
CA LEU A 49 -0.13 3.62 10.02
C LEU A 49 -1.36 2.72 9.84
N ARG A 50 -1.43 2.00 8.72
CA ARG A 50 -2.49 1.05 8.39
C ARG A 50 -1.93 -0.05 7.49
N ASN A 51 -2.34 -1.30 7.74
CA ASN A 51 -2.02 -2.44 6.89
C ASN A 51 -3.06 -3.53 7.15
N ALA A 52 -4.30 -3.23 6.73
CA ALA A 52 -5.47 -4.05 7.03
C ALA A 52 -6.61 -3.76 6.04
N GLY A 53 -7.31 -4.83 5.65
CA GLY A 53 -8.48 -4.78 4.77
C GLY A 53 -8.15 -4.39 3.34
N GLY A 54 -6.95 -4.74 2.86
CA GLY A 54 -6.49 -4.38 1.52
C GLY A 54 -6.09 -2.92 1.37
N SER A 55 -5.86 -2.21 2.47
CA SER A 55 -5.35 -0.84 2.48
C SER A 55 -4.08 -0.75 3.32
N ILE A 56 -3.09 -0.10 2.76
CA ILE A 56 -1.77 0.11 3.33
C ILE A 56 -1.50 1.61 3.39
N LYS A 57 -1.01 2.08 4.54
CA LYS A 57 -0.56 3.45 4.75
C LYS A 57 0.70 3.41 5.60
N ALA A 58 1.79 3.98 5.09
CA ALA A 58 3.10 3.90 5.73
C ALA A 58 3.90 5.19 5.54
N ILE A 59 4.74 5.52 6.51
CA ILE A 59 5.68 6.63 6.45
C ILE A 59 7.06 6.07 6.13
N PHE A 60 7.69 6.61 5.11
CA PHE A 60 9.08 6.39 4.77
C PHE A 60 9.91 7.61 5.15
N GLU A 61 11.14 7.39 5.56
CA GLU A 61 12.09 8.46 5.83
C GLU A 61 13.40 8.21 5.08
N ASP A 62 13.74 9.13 4.19
CA ASP A 62 15.05 9.15 3.55
C ASP A 62 16.09 9.63 4.57
N ASN A 63 17.06 8.78 4.85
CA ASN A 63 18.38 9.20 5.32
C ASN A 63 19.31 9.32 4.09
N LYS A 64 20.17 10.33 4.06
CA LYS A 64 20.98 10.67 2.88
C LYS A 64 22.15 9.70 2.62
N GLU A 65 22.38 8.71 3.47
CA GLU A 65 23.64 7.97 3.49
C GLU A 65 23.57 6.55 2.93
N VAL A 66 22.41 5.91 2.87
CA VAL A 66 22.34 4.50 2.46
C VAL A 66 21.02 4.22 1.74
N THR A 67 21.08 3.39 0.69
CA THR A 67 19.98 2.77 -0.08
C THR A 67 19.28 3.62 -1.16
N PRO A 68 18.83 3.00 -2.29
CA PRO A 68 17.81 3.58 -3.15
C PRO A 68 16.64 4.01 -2.28
N GLN A 69 16.03 5.17 -2.54
CA GLN A 69 15.03 5.66 -1.60
C GLN A 69 13.85 4.67 -1.54
N GLU A 70 13.67 3.99 -0.40
CA GLU A 70 12.70 2.89 -0.22
C GLU A 70 11.28 3.30 -0.61
N HIS A 71 10.96 4.60 -0.51
CA HIS A 71 9.70 5.20 -0.96
C HIS A 71 9.51 5.17 -2.49
N GLU A 72 10.58 5.25 -3.29
CA GLU A 72 10.51 5.09 -4.76
C GLU A 72 10.40 3.62 -5.12
N LYS A 73 11.19 2.77 -4.45
CA LYS A 73 11.19 1.33 -4.65
C LYS A 73 9.80 0.75 -4.44
N VAL A 74 9.13 1.10 -3.34
CA VAL A 74 7.77 0.59 -3.05
C VAL A 74 6.78 1.00 -4.14
N VAL A 75 6.83 2.23 -4.64
CA VAL A 75 5.95 2.72 -5.71
C VAL A 75 6.20 1.96 -7.02
N LEU A 76 7.44 1.59 -7.31
CA LEU A 76 7.79 0.92 -8.57
C LEU A 76 7.60 -0.60 -8.53
N GLU A 77 7.91 -1.23 -7.40
CA GLU A 77 7.99 -2.68 -7.28
C GLU A 77 6.72 -3.29 -6.71
N PHE A 78 6.02 -2.60 -5.79
CA PHE A 78 4.86 -3.18 -5.14
C PHE A 78 3.73 -3.50 -6.12
N PRO A 79 3.30 -2.62 -7.05
CA PRO A 79 2.27 -2.98 -8.03
C PRO A 79 2.69 -4.17 -8.91
N LYS A 80 3.96 -4.23 -9.31
CA LYS A 80 4.49 -5.34 -10.13
C LYS A 80 4.41 -6.66 -9.37
N TYR A 81 4.78 -6.63 -8.08
CA TYR A 81 4.70 -7.77 -7.20
C TYR A 81 3.27 -8.28 -7.05
N ILE A 82 2.30 -7.38 -6.85
CA ILE A 82 0.87 -7.75 -6.76
C ILE A 82 0.38 -8.36 -8.07
N MET A 83 0.70 -7.77 -9.21
CA MET A 83 0.32 -8.30 -10.53
C MET A 83 0.87 -9.71 -10.79
N GLN A 84 2.09 -10.00 -10.30
CA GLN A 84 2.70 -11.33 -10.41
C GLN A 84 2.08 -12.35 -9.44
N MET A 85 1.74 -11.91 -8.23
CA MET A 85 1.14 -12.77 -7.21
C MET A 85 -0.31 -13.14 -7.56
N ALA A 86 -1.11 -12.16 -7.97
CA ALA A 86 -2.54 -12.29 -8.13
C ALA A 86 -3.00 -11.56 -9.40
N TYR A 87 -3.01 -12.30 -10.51
CA TYR A 87 -3.48 -11.80 -11.80
C TYR A 87 -4.94 -11.33 -11.70
N GLY A 88 -5.22 -10.11 -12.18
CA GLY A 88 -6.54 -9.49 -12.12
C GLY A 88 -6.79 -8.63 -10.88
N ILE A 89 -5.90 -8.66 -9.87
CA ILE A 89 -5.94 -7.72 -8.76
C ILE A 89 -5.25 -6.42 -9.17
N THR A 90 -5.97 -5.29 -9.05
CA THR A 90 -5.43 -3.96 -9.31
C THR A 90 -5.18 -3.23 -7.98
N ILE A 91 -4.14 -2.40 -7.94
CA ILE A 91 -3.83 -1.56 -6.79
C ILE A 91 -3.81 -0.08 -7.21
N SER A 92 -4.50 0.75 -6.45
CA SER A 92 -4.32 2.21 -6.48
C SER A 92 -3.25 2.57 -5.47
N GLN A 93 -2.31 3.45 -5.82
CA GLN A 93 -1.25 3.88 -4.91
C GLN A 93 -0.90 5.34 -5.13
N ALA A 94 -0.42 5.99 -4.08
CA ALA A 94 0.03 7.36 -4.10
C ALA A 94 1.17 7.58 -3.10
N LEU A 95 1.99 8.59 -3.38
CA LEU A 95 3.09 9.02 -2.53
C LEU A 95 3.03 10.54 -2.36
N VAL A 96 3.02 10.99 -1.11
CA VAL A 96 3.01 12.40 -0.74
C VAL A 96 4.28 12.74 0.02
N LYS A 97 5.06 13.67 -0.51
CA LYS A 97 6.23 14.21 0.20
C LYS A 97 5.78 15.12 1.35
N MET A 98 6.24 14.83 2.56
CA MET A 98 5.84 15.55 3.77
C MET A 98 6.69 16.81 3.98
N GLU A 99 6.42 17.84 3.18
CA GLU A 99 7.07 19.15 3.28
C GLU A 99 6.10 20.31 3.05
N GLY A 100 6.46 21.51 3.53
CA GLY A 100 5.65 22.71 3.36
C GLY A 100 4.21 22.54 3.88
N LYS A 101 3.22 22.69 2.99
CA LYS A 101 1.80 22.53 3.30
C LYS A 101 1.45 21.13 3.84
N PHE A 102 2.22 20.11 3.47
CA PHE A 102 2.02 18.72 3.88
C PHE A 102 3.01 18.26 4.96
N ALA A 103 3.65 19.21 5.66
CA ALA A 103 4.57 18.89 6.74
C ALA A 103 3.86 18.19 7.92
N ASN A 104 2.58 18.51 8.15
CA ASN A 104 1.77 17.79 9.14
C ASN A 104 1.18 16.52 8.51
N GLN A 105 0.99 15.48 9.34
CA GLN A 105 0.48 14.21 8.87
C GLN A 105 -0.96 14.30 8.38
N ASN A 106 -1.82 15.11 9.03
CA ASN A 106 -3.24 15.19 8.69
C ASN A 106 -3.52 15.76 7.29
N ASP A 107 -2.74 16.75 6.87
CA ASP A 107 -2.86 17.39 5.56
C ASP A 107 -2.21 16.52 4.48
N ALA A 108 -1.10 15.84 4.80
CA ALA A 108 -0.54 14.81 3.95
C ALA A 108 -1.53 13.64 3.76
N ASP A 109 -2.22 13.23 4.82
CA ASP A 109 -3.23 12.16 4.81
C ASP A 109 -4.42 12.52 3.92
N LYS A 110 -4.94 13.75 4.04
CA LYS A 110 -6.03 14.24 3.17
C LYS A 110 -5.63 14.28 1.71
N GLU A 111 -4.41 14.72 1.41
CA GLU A 111 -3.92 14.75 0.04
C GLU A 111 -3.70 13.33 -0.50
N LEU A 112 -3.16 12.43 0.33
CA LEU A 112 -3.00 11.03 -0.04
C LEU A 112 -4.36 10.40 -0.37
N GLU A 113 -5.38 10.64 0.45
CA GLU A 113 -6.74 10.13 0.23
C GLU A 113 -7.41 10.72 -1.01
N ARG A 114 -7.04 11.93 -1.43
CA ARG A 114 -7.50 12.55 -2.68
C ARG A 114 -6.87 11.90 -3.93
N LEU A 115 -5.67 11.32 -3.78
CA LEU A 115 -4.90 10.72 -4.87
C LEU A 115 -5.19 9.23 -5.07
N LEU A 116 -5.76 8.56 -4.07
CA LEU A 116 -6.08 7.12 -4.07
C LEU A 116 -7.43 6.81 -4.69
#